data_AF-A0A2D7B244-F1
#
_entry.id   AF-A0A2D7B244-F1
#
_cell.length_a   1.000
_cell.length_b   1.000
_cell.length_c   1.000
_cell.angle_alpha   90.00
_cell.angle_beta   90.00
_cell.angle_gamma   90.00
#
_symmetry.space_group_name_H-M   'P 1'
#
loop_
_entity.id
_entity.type
_entity.pdbx_description
1 polymer ?
#
loop_
_entity_poly.entity_id
_entity_poly.type
_entity_poly.pdbx_seq_one_letter_code
_entity_poly.pdbx_strand_id
1 'polypeptide(L)' 'MKERASTAGYAEEAPDLFVRYEARDAAAVHAPWAEFLPKPPARVLDIGAGTGRDAAWFARTGHSVLAVEPVDALRTGAAE' A
#
# COMPACT_ATOMS: atom_id res chain seq x y z
N MET A 1 -30.91 -4.63 0.10
CA MET A 1 -29.52 -4.57 -0.42
C MET A 1 -28.67 -5.35 0.58
N LYS A 2 -27.86 -6.35 0.18
CA LYS A 2 -26.96 -7.02 1.14
C LYS A 2 -25.83 -6.06 1.47
N GLU A 3 -25.71 -5.68 2.73
CA GLU A 3 -24.60 -4.91 3.25
C GLU A 3 -23.31 -5.73 3.09
N ARG A 4 -22.36 -5.22 2.31
CA ARG A 4 -21.03 -5.81 2.13
C ARG A 4 -20.06 -4.97 2.94
N ALA A 5 -19.17 -5.62 3.69
CA ALA A 5 -18.05 -4.93 4.30
C ALA A 5 -17.23 -4.23 3.20
N SER A 6 -16.69 -3.04 3.50
CA SER A 6 -15.86 -2.28 2.55
C SER A 6 -14.63 -3.06 2.05
N THR A 7 -14.23 -4.12 2.75
CA THR A 7 -13.07 -4.96 2.45
C THR A 7 -13.43 -6.31 1.81
N ALA A 8 -14.71 -6.55 1.52
CA ALA A 8 -15.15 -7.83 0.96
C ALA A 8 -14.46 -8.11 -0.40
N GLY A 9 -13.84 -9.30 -0.54
CA GLY A 9 -13.13 -9.74 -1.75
C GLY A 9 -11.60 -9.65 -1.66
N TYR A 10 -11.06 -8.74 -0.84
CA TYR A 10 -9.61 -8.53 -0.77
C TYR A 10 -8.84 -9.69 -0.14
N ALA A 11 -9.45 -10.42 0.81
CA ALA A 11 -8.80 -11.57 1.44
C ALA A 11 -8.65 -12.73 0.44
N GLU A 12 -9.70 -12.97 -0.34
CA GLU A 12 -9.72 -14.03 -1.35
C GLU A 12 -8.78 -13.72 -2.52
N GLU A 13 -8.67 -12.45 -2.91
CA GLU A 13 -7.82 -12.00 -4.02
C GLU A 13 -6.36 -11.71 -3.60
N ALA A 14 -6.02 -11.78 -2.31
CA ALA A 14 -4.72 -11.35 -1.80
C ALA A 14 -3.51 -11.93 -2.57
N PRO A 15 -3.44 -13.24 -2.89
CA PRO A 15 -2.32 -13.79 -3.66
C PRO A 15 -2.14 -13.14 -5.04
N ASP A 16 -3.23 -12.90 -5.76
CA ASP A 16 -3.20 -12.28 -7.08
C ASP A 16 -2.88 -10.78 -6.98
N LEU A 17 -3.35 -10.11 -5.91
CA LEU A 17 -3.03 -8.71 -5.64
C LEU A 17 -1.53 -8.51 -5.38
N PHE A 18 -0.87 -9.39 -4.64
CA PHE A 18 0.59 -9.38 -4.48
C PHE A 18 1.30 -9.40 -5.84
N VAL A 19 0.95 -10.35 -6.72
CA VAL A 19 1.55 -10.42 -8.05
C VAL A 19 1.30 -9.14 -8.85
N ARG A 20 0.05 -8.68 -8.91
CA ARG A 20 -0.35 -7.57 -9.78
C ARG A 20 0.19 -6.22 -9.31
N TYR A 21 0.19 -5.97 -8.00
CA TYR A 21 0.54 -4.67 -7.45
C TYR A 21 2.06 -4.52 -7.35
N GLU A 22 2.77 -5.55 -6.89
CA GLU A 22 4.25 -5.56 -6.81
C GLU A 22 4.91 -5.50 -8.19
N ALA A 23 4.24 -5.99 -9.26
CA ALA A 23 4.74 -5.88 -10.63
C ALA A 23 4.80 -4.44 -11.16
N ARG A 24 4.25 -3.45 -10.45
CA ARG A 24 4.29 -2.04 -10.84
C ARG A 24 5.38 -1.31 -10.06
N ASP A 25 6.19 -0.52 -10.76
CA ASP A 25 7.14 0.37 -10.09
C ASP A 25 6.41 1.50 -9.36
N ALA A 26 6.55 1.54 -8.03
CA ALA A 26 5.98 2.59 -7.20
C ALA A 26 6.47 3.99 -7.60
N ALA A 27 7.74 4.15 -7.99
CA ALA A 27 8.24 5.47 -8.41
C ALA A 27 7.53 5.95 -9.67
N ALA A 28 7.37 5.08 -10.67
CA ALA A 28 6.62 5.38 -11.88
C ALA A 28 5.13 5.66 -11.62
N VAL A 29 4.51 4.92 -10.68
CA VAL A 29 3.12 5.16 -10.26
C VAL A 29 2.97 6.58 -9.68
N HIS A 30 3.88 7.00 -8.81
CA HIS A 30 3.78 8.29 -8.12
C HIS A 30 4.31 9.50 -8.93
N ALA A 31 5.09 9.26 -9.98
CA ALA A 31 5.74 10.31 -10.77
C ALA A 31 4.80 11.45 -11.23
N PRO A 32 3.55 11.19 -11.70
CA PRO A 32 2.67 12.26 -12.18
C PRO A 32 2.21 13.24 -11.10
N TRP A 33 2.35 12.93 -9.82
CA TRP A 33 1.97 13.80 -8.69
C TRP A 33 3.09 13.97 -7.66
N ALA A 34 4.33 13.68 -8.05
CA ALA A 34 5.49 13.75 -7.16
C ALA A 34 5.70 15.15 -6.57
N GLU A 35 5.30 16.21 -7.27
CA GLU A 35 5.40 17.60 -6.78
C GLU A 35 4.51 17.88 -5.56
N PHE A 36 3.44 17.11 -5.36
CA PHE A 36 2.53 17.24 -4.22
C PHE A 36 2.97 16.38 -3.03
N LEU A 37 3.94 15.49 -3.21
CA LEU A 37 4.45 14.66 -2.12
C LEU A 37 5.36 15.50 -1.21
N PRO A 38 5.34 15.25 0.11
CA PRO A 38 6.23 15.93 1.03
C PRO A 38 7.69 15.61 0.69
N LYS A 39 8.59 16.58 0.88
CA LYS A 39 10.04 16.30 0.83
C LYS A 39 10.45 15.44 2.02
N PRO A 40 11.35 14.45 1.86
CA PRO A 40 11.86 13.68 2.98
C PRO A 40 12.78 14.55 3.88
N PRO A 41 12.77 14.34 5.21
CA PRO A 41 11.93 13.38 5.94
C PRO A 41 10.52 13.92 6.21
N ALA A 42 9.53 13.03 6.14
CA ALA A 42 8.16 13.32 6.59
C ALA A 42 7.56 12.08 7.27
N ARG A 43 6.48 12.29 8.02
CA ARG A 43 5.67 11.19 8.58
C ARG A 43 4.51 10.90 7.63
N VAL A 44 4.45 9.69 7.11
CA VAL A 44 3.44 9.22 6.15
C VAL A 44 2.55 8.18 6.82
N LEU A 45 1.23 8.31 6.64
CA LEU A 45 0.24 7.30 7.01
C LEU A 45 -0.35 6.74 5.71
N ASP A 46 -0.12 5.46 5.46
CA ASP A 46 -0.65 4.73 4.31
C ASP A 46 -1.86 3.89 4.76
N ILE A 47 -3.06 4.25 4.29
CA ILE A 47 -4.34 3.67 4.74
C ILE A 47 -4.87 2.75 3.64
N GLY A 48 -5.11 1.48 3.99
CA GLY A 48 -5.35 0.45 2.98
C GLY A 48 -4.07 0.09 2.23
N ALA A 49 -2.98 -0.08 2.99
CA ALA A 49 -1.63 -0.24 2.44
C ALA A 49 -1.46 -1.48 1.54
N GLY A 50 -2.42 -2.41 1.54
CA GLY A 50 -2.45 -3.55 0.64
C GLY A 50 -1.20 -4.41 0.78
N THR A 51 -0.49 -4.59 -0.34
CA THR A 51 0.74 -5.39 -0.41
C THR A 51 1.96 -4.69 0.20
N GLY A 52 1.80 -3.44 0.66
CA GLY A 52 2.88 -2.66 1.26
C GLY A 52 3.82 -1.98 0.27
N ARG A 53 3.63 -2.16 -1.04
CA ARG A 53 4.49 -1.59 -2.10
C ARG A 53 4.79 -0.10 -1.90
N ASP A 54 3.74 0.70 -1.69
CA ASP A 54 3.84 2.15 -1.64
C ASP A 54 4.44 2.61 -0.31
N ALA A 55 3.98 2.03 0.82
CA ALA A 55 4.60 2.22 2.12
C ALA A 55 6.11 1.92 2.10
N ALA A 56 6.53 0.81 1.49
CA ALA A 56 7.92 0.43 1.38
C ALA A 56 8.71 1.39 0.49
N TRP A 57 8.11 1.90 -0.59
CA TRP A 57 8.73 2.93 -1.43
C TRP A 57 8.94 4.24 -0.67
N PHE A 58 7.93 4.75 0.04
CA PHE A 58 8.07 5.94 0.88
C PHE A 58 9.13 5.76 1.97
N ALA A 59 9.23 4.58 2.58
CA ALA A 59 10.26 4.31 3.57
C ALA A 59 11.66 4.35 2.93
N ARG A 60 11.85 3.73 1.75
CA ARG A 60 13.12 3.76 1.01
C ARG A 60 13.52 5.16 0.54
N THR A 61 12.59 6.07 0.31
CA THR A 61 12.88 7.47 -0.05
C THR A 61 13.16 8.37 1.16
N GLY A 62 13.21 7.81 2.37
CA GLY A 62 13.64 8.51 3.59
C GLY A 62 12.51 9.06 4.45
N HIS A 63 11.27 8.62 4.24
CA HIS A 63 10.15 8.95 5.13
C HIS A 63 10.01 7.95 6.28
N SER A 64 9.37 8.39 7.36
CA SER A 64 8.86 7.51 8.40
C SER A 64 7.43 7.14 8.05
N VAL A 65 7.15 5.85 7.85
CA VAL A 65 5.85 5.39 7.35
C VAL A 65 5.14 4.50 8.37
N LEU A 66 3.84 4.74 8.56
CA LEU A 66 2.93 3.81 9.22
C LEU A 66 1.95 3.28 8.17
N ALA A 67 2.04 1.98 7.87
CA ALA A 67 1.10 1.28 7.00
C ALA A 67 -0.04 0.67 7.83
N VAL A 68 -1.28 0.89 7.42
CA VAL A 68 -2.48 0.34 8.07
C VAL A 68 -3.29 -0.41 7.03
N GLU A 69 -3.44 -1.72 7.21
CA GLU A 69 -4.18 -2.60 6.30
C GLU A 69 -5.19 -3.44 7.08
N PRO A 70 -6.51 -3.31 6.84
CA PRO A 70 -7.53 -4.05 7.59
C PRO A 70 -7.61 -5.54 7.25
N VAL A 71 -7.13 -5.98 6.09
CA VAL A 71 -7.21 -7.37 5.66
C VAL A 71 -5.97 -8.13 6.11
N ASP A 72 -6.16 -9.11 7.00
CA ASP A 72 -5.05 -9.85 7.61
C ASP A 72 -4.10 -10.45 6.58
N ALA A 73 -4.60 -11.09 5.51
CA ALA A 73 -3.77 -11.71 4.48
C ALA A 73 -2.85 -10.70 3.75
N LEU A 74 -3.35 -9.48 3.51
CA LEU A 74 -2.55 -8.40 2.91
C LEU A 74 -1.57 -7.83 3.94
N ARG A 75 -2.03 -7.57 5.16
CA ARG A 75 -1.21 -7.01 6.24
C ARG A 75 -0.05 -7.92 6.63
N THR A 76 -0.27 -9.23 6.75
CA THR A 76 0.79 -10.17 7.12
C THR A 76 1.73 -10.41 5.95
N GLY A 77 1.21 -10.61 4.73
CA GLY A 77 2.06 -10.83 3.55
C GLY A 77 2.94 -9.62 3.21
N ALA A 78 2.49 -8.40 3.51
CA ALA A 78 3.29 -7.19 3.32
C ALA A 78 4.42 -7.03 4.36
N ALA A 79 4.35 -7.77 5.47
CA ALA A 79 5.32 -7.72 6.57
C ALA A 79 6.35 -8.87 6.53
N GLU A 80 6.19 -9.82 5.59
CA GLU A 80 7.16 -10.89 5.30
C GLU A 80 8.35 -10.37 4.49
#